data_AF-A0A7Y2U2I5-F1
#
_entry.id   AF-A0A7Y2U2I5-F1
#
_cell.length_a   1.000
_cell.length_b   1.000
_cell.length_c   1.000
_cell.angle_alpha   90.00
_cell.angle_beta   90.00
_cell.angle_gamma   90.00
#
_symmetry.space_group_name_H-M   'P 1'
#
loop_
_entity.id
_entity.type
_entity.pdbx_description
1 polymer ?
#
loop_
_entity_poly.entity_id
_entity_poly.type
_entity_poly.pdbx_seq_one_letter_code
_entity_poly.pdbx_strand_id
1 'polypeptide(L)'
;MAHGSTTPQVPVPMDGGGPRLDLSGPILKRAFETLIAGSESQGGIEQWIDALKLKSRMIRQALGEGDPTDLPLDTFKSICAFMASVRRRVALYLEQPGWDDMVAALTELVDPDRGVVPVDRRIDDFCAHFPRDRKHRWVRDLAAEVLHGLDPERYPLMCRWIWDRQANSGVIREIWFDEDIDNMTLDIPDGYDTFLVLRQELSQFLSDNGVFRDVVWYVDLLCAKVYGDYIAAQGGLYLRADFSAPGDPMEHTRRLLGLDGVSPRSGRTRLKAIDGEAFVIEDDNLLEGGRAMHNNGND
;
A
#
# COMPACT_ATOMS: atom_id res chain seq x y z
N MET A 1 22.06 31.67 -2.25
CA MET A 1 21.87 30.75 -1.11
C MET A 1 20.59 31.15 -0.40
N ALA A 2 19.52 30.39 -0.58
CA ALA A 2 18.30 30.49 0.22
C ALA A 2 17.76 29.06 0.32
N HIS A 3 18.09 28.37 1.42
CA HIS A 3 17.56 27.05 1.72
C HIS A 3 16.14 27.23 2.27
N GLY A 4 15.13 26.89 1.46
CA GLY A 4 13.75 26.76 1.89
C GLY A 4 13.64 25.60 2.88
N SER A 5 13.31 25.92 4.11
CA SER A 5 13.12 24.96 5.20
C SER A 5 11.71 24.39 5.12
N THR A 6 11.55 23.16 4.64
CA THR A 6 10.25 22.47 4.65
C THR A 6 9.90 22.14 6.10
N THR A 7 8.90 22.84 6.64
CA THR A 7 8.40 22.58 7.99
C THR A 7 7.49 21.36 7.92
N PRO A 8 7.63 20.36 8.81
CA PRO A 8 6.70 19.22 8.85
C PRO A 8 5.29 19.75 9.17
N GLN A 9 4.34 19.54 8.25
CA GLN A 9 2.94 19.87 8.49
C GLN A 9 2.43 19.01 9.66
N VAL A 10 1.95 19.69 10.70
CA VAL A 10 1.29 19.07 11.86
C VAL A 10 0.01 18.39 11.37
N PRO A 11 -0.28 17.14 11.78
CA PRO A 11 -1.54 16.48 11.46
C PRO A 11 -2.72 17.33 11.93
N VAL A 12 -3.68 17.58 11.05
CA VAL A 12 -4.92 18.29 11.37
C VAL A 12 -5.66 17.51 12.49
N PRO A 13 -6.04 18.15 13.60
CA PRO A 13 -6.82 17.47 14.64
C PRO A 13 -8.18 17.05 14.07
N MET A 14 -8.52 15.76 14.19
CA MET A 14 -9.87 15.27 13.88
C MET A 14 -10.80 15.65 15.03
N ASP A 15 -11.68 16.64 14.83
CA ASP A 15 -12.79 16.92 15.73
C ASP A 15 -13.62 15.63 15.91
N GLY A 16 -13.97 15.29 17.16
CA GLY A 16 -14.46 13.98 17.60
C GLY A 16 -15.83 13.52 17.07
N GLY A 17 -15.94 13.33 15.74
CA GLY A 17 -17.11 12.80 15.04
C GLY A 17 -16.78 11.73 13.98
N GLY A 18 -15.55 11.20 13.98
CA GLY A 18 -15.15 10.11 13.09
C GLY A 18 -15.91 8.79 13.35
N PRO A 19 -15.87 7.84 12.41
CA PRO A 19 -16.47 6.52 12.62
C PRO A 19 -15.86 5.83 13.84
N ARG A 20 -16.68 5.12 14.61
CA ARG A 20 -16.22 4.32 15.75
C ARG A 20 -15.85 2.93 15.27
N LEU A 21 -14.65 2.46 15.63
CA LEU A 21 -14.22 1.09 15.41
C LEU A 21 -14.16 0.35 16.74
N ASP A 22 -14.79 -0.82 16.83
CA ASP A 22 -14.73 -1.67 18.02
C ASP A 22 -13.69 -2.77 17.75
N LEU A 23 -12.40 -2.42 17.82
CA LEU A 23 -11.29 -3.32 17.50
C LEU A 23 -10.95 -4.28 18.66
N SER A 24 -10.69 -5.54 18.33
CA SER A 24 -10.36 -6.60 19.28
C SER A 24 -8.87 -6.59 19.66
N GLY A 25 -8.57 -6.07 20.85
CA GLY A 25 -7.23 -6.11 21.43
C GLY A 25 -6.59 -7.52 21.48
N PRO A 26 -7.31 -8.59 21.86
CA PRO A 26 -6.77 -9.95 21.83
C PRO A 26 -6.37 -10.44 20.44
N ILE A 27 -7.17 -10.15 19.39
CA ILE A 27 -6.83 -10.54 18.01
C ILE A 27 -5.60 -9.76 17.55
N LEU A 28 -5.56 -8.45 17.80
CA LEU A 28 -4.41 -7.60 17.46
C LEU A 28 -3.12 -8.05 18.14
N LYS A 29 -3.17 -8.38 19.43
CA LYS A 29 -2.02 -8.89 20.17
C LYS A 29 -1.48 -10.18 19.57
N ARG A 30 -2.36 -11.13 19.25
CA ARG A 30 -1.97 -12.39 18.59
C ARG A 30 -1.38 -12.15 17.20
N ALA A 31 -1.98 -11.26 16.41
CA ALA A 31 -1.46 -10.91 15.08
C ALA A 31 -0.07 -10.28 15.18
N PHE A 32 0.14 -9.39 16.15
CA PHE A 32 1.44 -8.75 16.37
C PHE A 32 2.52 -9.72 16.86
N GLU A 33 2.21 -10.61 17.80
CA GLU A 33 3.15 -11.64 18.27
C GLU A 33 3.58 -12.58 17.14
N THR A 34 2.62 -13.02 16.31
CA THR A 34 2.91 -13.89 15.17
C THR A 34 3.61 -13.16 14.02
N LEU A 35 3.39 -11.85 13.86
CA LEU A 35 4.15 -11.01 12.93
C LEU A 35 5.63 -10.99 13.32
N ILE A 36 5.93 -10.67 14.59
CA ILE A 36 7.30 -10.61 15.10
C ILE A 36 7.97 -11.97 14.88
N ALA A 37 7.38 -13.05 15.38
CA ALA A 37 7.93 -14.40 15.26
C ALA A 37 8.13 -14.83 13.80
N GLY A 38 7.18 -14.53 12.91
CA GLY A 38 7.27 -14.85 11.48
C GLY A 38 8.40 -14.10 10.77
N SER A 39 8.70 -12.88 11.21
CA SER A 39 9.75 -12.04 10.61
C SER A 39 11.17 -12.44 11.01
N GLU A 40 11.38 -13.10 12.16
CA GLU A 40 12.72 -13.44 12.68
C GLU A 40 13.54 -14.26 11.67
N SER A 41 12.93 -15.27 11.07
CA SER A 41 13.56 -16.15 10.08
C SER A 41 13.95 -15.42 8.77
N GLN A 42 13.48 -14.18 8.59
CA GLN A 42 13.62 -13.39 7.36
C GLN A 42 14.45 -12.11 7.57
N GLY A 43 15.27 -12.07 8.63
CA GLY A 43 16.10 -10.91 8.97
C GLY A 43 15.45 -9.92 9.92
N GLY A 44 14.31 -10.29 10.51
CA GLY A 44 13.56 -9.47 11.46
C GLY A 44 12.57 -8.51 10.80
N ILE A 45 11.71 -7.94 11.62
CA ILE A 45 10.63 -7.04 11.20
C ILE A 45 11.17 -5.77 10.49
N GLU A 46 12.34 -5.28 10.88
CA GLU A 46 12.95 -4.08 10.30
C GLU A 46 13.23 -4.22 8.79
N GLN A 47 13.56 -5.43 8.31
CA GLN A 47 13.74 -5.67 6.88
C GLN A 47 12.45 -5.47 6.07
N TRP A 48 11.30 -5.77 6.68
CA TRP A 48 10.00 -5.54 6.06
C TRP A 48 9.67 -4.05 6.02
N ILE A 49 9.96 -3.34 7.10
CA ILE A 49 9.80 -1.89 7.19
C ILE A 49 10.68 -1.19 6.14
N ASP A 50 11.93 -1.58 6.00
CA ASP A 50 12.84 -1.03 5.00
C ASP A 50 12.36 -1.30 3.57
N ALA A 51 11.80 -2.49 3.30
CA ALA A 51 11.21 -2.83 2.01
C ALA A 51 9.96 -1.98 1.69
N LEU A 52 9.10 -1.70 2.68
CA LEU A 52 7.95 -0.82 2.52
C LEU A 52 8.39 0.63 2.24
N LYS A 53 9.37 1.14 3.00
CA LYS A 53 9.97 2.46 2.76
C LYS A 53 10.59 2.55 1.37
N LEU A 54 11.25 1.48 0.89
CA LEU A 54 11.82 1.42 -0.46
C LEU A 54 10.71 1.53 -1.52
N LYS A 55 9.63 0.75 -1.38
CA LYS A 55 8.46 0.83 -2.28
C LYS A 55 7.91 2.27 -2.34
N SER A 56 7.74 2.93 -1.20
CA SER A 56 7.26 4.32 -1.15
C SER A 56 8.23 5.31 -1.81
N ARG A 57 9.55 5.18 -1.57
CA ARG A 57 10.55 6.02 -2.26
C ARG A 57 10.48 5.87 -3.78
N MET A 58 10.33 4.64 -4.27
CA MET A 58 10.19 4.38 -5.71
C MET A 58 8.94 5.05 -6.31
N ILE A 59 7.81 4.98 -5.59
CA ILE A 59 6.56 5.65 -6.00
C ILE A 59 6.75 7.17 -6.00
N ARG A 60 7.34 7.73 -4.95
CA ARG A 60 7.61 9.18 -4.84
C ARG A 60 8.54 9.69 -5.94
N GLN A 61 9.61 8.98 -6.23
CA GLN A 61 10.53 9.38 -7.29
C GLN A 61 9.85 9.38 -8.66
N ALA A 62 8.97 8.42 -8.92
CA ALA A 62 8.28 8.32 -10.20
C ALA A 62 7.11 9.28 -10.37
N LEU A 63 6.37 9.58 -9.30
CA LEU A 63 5.08 10.31 -9.37
C LEU A 63 5.02 11.61 -8.58
N GLY A 64 5.94 11.84 -7.64
CA GLY A 64 5.94 13.00 -6.75
C GLY A 64 7.06 14.01 -7.03
N GLU A 65 8.15 13.58 -7.67
CA GLU A 65 9.30 14.44 -8.00
C GLU A 65 9.37 14.79 -9.50
N GLY A 66 8.55 14.15 -10.34
CA GLY A 66 8.45 14.39 -11.78
C GLY A 66 7.02 14.68 -12.23
N ASP A 67 6.86 15.19 -13.45
CA ASP A 67 5.55 15.34 -14.09
C ASP A 67 5.04 13.97 -14.55
N PRO A 68 3.84 13.51 -14.14
CA PRO A 68 3.28 12.26 -14.63
C PRO A 68 3.18 12.16 -16.16
N THR A 69 3.15 13.29 -16.89
CA THR A 69 3.20 13.26 -18.37
C THR A 69 4.53 12.75 -18.93
N ASP A 70 5.60 12.86 -18.15
CA ASP A 70 6.95 12.40 -18.52
C ASP A 70 7.22 10.98 -17.98
N LEU A 71 6.27 10.35 -17.29
CA LEU A 71 6.42 9.05 -16.66
C LEU A 71 6.64 7.95 -17.72
N PRO A 72 7.79 7.26 -17.74
CA PRO A 72 7.98 6.14 -18.65
C PRO A 72 7.03 5.00 -18.30
N LEU A 73 6.39 4.42 -19.31
CA LEU A 73 5.46 3.30 -19.18
C LEU A 73 6.06 2.13 -18.37
N ASP A 74 7.33 1.79 -18.63
CA ASP A 74 7.99 0.67 -17.95
C ASP A 74 8.33 0.97 -16.48
N THR A 75 8.53 2.25 -16.13
CA THR A 75 8.61 2.69 -14.73
C THR A 75 7.28 2.48 -14.02
N PHE A 76 6.16 2.85 -14.65
CA PHE A 76 4.84 2.65 -14.06
C PHE A 76 4.46 1.17 -13.95
N LYS A 77 4.80 0.34 -14.94
CA LYS A 77 4.68 -1.13 -14.86
C LYS A 77 5.43 -1.69 -13.65
N SER A 78 6.66 -1.20 -13.43
CA SER A 78 7.50 -1.64 -12.31
C SER A 78 6.87 -1.30 -10.96
N ILE A 79 6.28 -0.12 -10.82
CA ILE A 79 5.53 0.28 -9.61
C ILE A 79 4.30 -0.60 -9.40
N CYS A 80 3.50 -0.79 -10.45
CA CYS A 80 2.29 -1.61 -10.39
C CYS A 80 2.57 -3.05 -9.96
N ALA A 81 3.76 -3.58 -10.24
CA ALA A 81 4.13 -4.94 -9.85
C ALA A 81 4.15 -5.14 -8.32
N PHE A 82 4.36 -4.07 -7.53
CA PHE A 82 4.29 -4.08 -6.06
C PHE A 82 2.87 -3.89 -5.51
N MET A 83 1.83 -3.85 -6.34
CA MET A 83 0.46 -3.64 -5.92
C MET A 83 -0.36 -4.91 -6.16
N ALA A 84 -0.60 -5.71 -5.13
CA ALA A 84 -1.14 -7.06 -5.27
C ALA A 84 -2.50 -7.14 -5.97
N SER A 85 -3.39 -6.19 -5.67
CA SER A 85 -4.72 -6.07 -6.24
C SER A 85 -4.73 -5.54 -7.68
N VAL A 86 -3.62 -4.93 -8.12
CA VAL A 86 -3.47 -4.17 -9.37
C VAL A 86 -2.62 -4.92 -10.40
N ARG A 87 -1.47 -5.49 -9.99
CA ARG A 87 -0.39 -6.00 -10.87
C ARG A 87 -0.83 -6.96 -11.97
N ARG A 88 -1.90 -7.73 -11.75
CA ARG A 88 -2.43 -8.69 -12.73
C ARG A 88 -3.51 -8.11 -13.66
N ARG A 89 -4.10 -6.97 -13.29
CA ARG A 89 -5.28 -6.40 -13.96
C ARG A 89 -4.95 -5.15 -14.77
N VAL A 90 -3.98 -4.37 -14.29
CA VAL A 90 -3.59 -3.10 -14.91
C VAL A 90 -3.00 -3.28 -16.31
N ALA A 91 -2.40 -4.44 -16.62
CA ALA A 91 -1.69 -4.68 -17.87
C ALA A 91 -2.52 -4.34 -19.14
N LEU A 92 -3.84 -4.55 -19.09
CA LEU A 92 -4.76 -4.24 -20.20
C LEU A 92 -4.93 -2.72 -20.46
N TYR A 93 -4.42 -1.87 -19.57
CA TYR A 93 -4.48 -0.40 -19.62
C TYR A 93 -3.10 0.22 -19.82
N LEU A 94 -2.08 -0.60 -20.08
CA LEU A 94 -0.69 -0.19 -20.25
C LEU A 94 -0.24 -0.29 -21.72
N GLU A 95 -1.21 -0.24 -22.63
CA GLU A 95 -1.03 -0.16 -24.08
C GLU A 95 -1.80 1.05 -24.62
N GLN A 96 -1.36 1.59 -25.75
CA GLN A 96 -2.04 2.74 -26.36
C GLN A 96 -3.39 2.33 -26.98
N PRO A 97 -4.45 3.17 -26.88
CA PRO A 97 -4.49 4.52 -26.29
C PRO A 97 -4.71 4.57 -24.76
N GLY A 98 -4.92 3.43 -24.10
CA GLY A 98 -5.26 3.38 -22.67
C GLY A 98 -4.16 3.91 -21.74
N TRP A 99 -2.90 3.95 -22.20
CA TRP A 99 -1.81 4.55 -21.45
C TRP A 99 -1.95 6.08 -21.33
N ASP A 100 -2.34 6.78 -22.39
CA ASP A 100 -2.53 8.23 -22.35
C ASP A 100 -3.66 8.61 -21.36
N ASP A 101 -4.76 7.85 -21.35
CA ASP A 101 -5.85 8.04 -20.39
C ASP A 101 -5.41 7.76 -18.94
N MET A 102 -4.55 6.76 -18.72
CA MET A 102 -3.96 6.46 -17.40
C MET A 102 -3.08 7.62 -16.91
N VAL A 103 -2.23 8.18 -17.78
CA VAL A 103 -1.38 9.34 -17.45
C VAL A 103 -2.23 10.55 -17.08
N ALA A 104 -3.29 10.84 -17.84
CA ALA A 104 -4.21 11.93 -17.52
C ALA A 104 -4.86 11.74 -16.15
N ALA A 105 -5.36 10.54 -15.85
CA ALA A 105 -5.94 10.21 -14.55
C ALA A 105 -4.93 10.32 -13.40
N LEU A 106 -3.70 9.84 -13.58
CA LEU A 106 -2.63 9.95 -12.59
C LEU A 106 -2.26 11.41 -12.32
N THR A 107 -2.14 12.23 -13.37
CA THR A 107 -1.86 13.66 -13.26
C THR A 107 -2.88 14.36 -12.37
N GLU A 108 -4.17 14.11 -12.61
CA GLU A 108 -5.25 14.68 -11.78
C GLU A 108 -5.24 14.16 -10.34
N LEU A 109 -4.89 12.88 -10.14
CA LEU A 109 -4.84 12.26 -8.82
C LEU A 109 -3.73 12.85 -7.95
N VAL A 110 -2.53 13.03 -8.51
CA VAL A 110 -1.33 13.44 -7.76
C VAL A 110 -1.11 14.94 -7.71
N ASP A 111 -1.93 15.72 -8.43
CA ASP A 111 -1.88 17.18 -8.48
C ASP A 111 -1.85 17.80 -7.06
N PRO A 112 -0.75 18.49 -6.68
CA PRO A 112 -0.61 19.11 -5.37
C PRO A 112 -1.62 20.23 -5.13
N ASP A 113 -2.10 20.91 -6.17
CA ASP A 113 -3.06 22.02 -6.06
C ASP A 113 -4.45 21.53 -5.65
N ARG A 114 -4.73 20.23 -5.79
CA ARG A 114 -5.94 19.57 -5.27
C ARG A 114 -5.86 19.25 -3.79
N GLY A 115 -4.91 19.83 -3.04
CA GLY A 115 -4.74 19.61 -1.60
C GLY A 115 -5.95 19.97 -0.74
N VAL A 116 -6.85 20.84 -1.23
CA VAL A 116 -8.13 21.21 -0.59
C VAL A 116 -9.31 20.31 -0.98
N VAL A 117 -9.16 19.49 -2.02
CA VAL A 117 -10.18 18.55 -2.45
C VAL A 117 -10.18 17.35 -1.48
N PRO A 118 -11.34 16.94 -0.94
CA PRO A 118 -11.43 15.76 -0.09
C PRO A 118 -10.80 14.52 -0.75
N VAL A 119 -10.09 13.71 0.03
CA VAL A 119 -9.37 12.53 -0.48
C VAL A 119 -10.30 11.56 -1.18
N ASP A 120 -11.48 11.30 -0.60
CA ASP A 120 -12.50 10.44 -1.22
C ASP A 120 -12.91 10.96 -2.60
N ARG A 121 -13.06 12.28 -2.75
CA ARG A 121 -13.42 12.89 -4.02
C ARG A 121 -12.30 12.73 -5.06
N ARG A 122 -11.04 12.84 -4.67
CA ARG A 122 -9.89 12.61 -5.57
C ARG A 122 -9.85 11.16 -6.07
N ILE A 123 -10.10 10.20 -5.18
CA ILE A 123 -10.19 8.79 -5.55
C ILE A 123 -11.38 8.54 -6.47
N ASP A 124 -12.54 9.16 -6.21
CA ASP A 124 -13.72 9.03 -7.05
C ASP A 124 -13.54 9.64 -8.44
N ASP A 125 -12.90 10.81 -8.52
CA ASP A 125 -12.55 11.46 -9.79
C ASP A 125 -11.59 10.57 -10.60
N PHE A 126 -10.55 10.01 -9.96
CA PHE A 126 -9.65 9.03 -10.61
C PHE A 126 -10.42 7.79 -11.11
N CYS A 127 -11.30 7.22 -10.30
CA CYS A 127 -12.09 6.06 -10.69
C CYS A 127 -13.07 6.35 -11.84
N ALA A 128 -13.46 7.62 -12.05
CA ALA A 128 -14.36 8.01 -13.12
C ALA A 128 -13.74 7.91 -14.52
N HIS A 129 -12.41 7.83 -14.63
CA HIS A 129 -11.69 7.57 -15.88
C HIS A 129 -11.84 6.11 -16.37
N PHE A 130 -12.39 5.21 -15.55
CA PHE A 130 -12.50 3.78 -15.86
C PHE A 130 -13.96 3.30 -15.87
N PRO A 131 -14.28 2.21 -16.60
CA PRO A 131 -15.60 1.61 -16.53
C PRO A 131 -16.00 1.23 -15.10
N ARG A 132 -17.23 1.59 -14.71
CA ARG A 132 -17.78 1.30 -13.37
C ARG A 132 -18.41 -0.09 -13.33
N ASP A 133 -17.57 -1.12 -13.28
CA ASP A 133 -18.02 -2.51 -13.16
C ASP A 133 -17.18 -3.33 -12.15
N ARG A 134 -17.58 -4.58 -11.92
CA ARG A 134 -16.90 -5.49 -10.98
C ARG A 134 -15.47 -5.85 -11.40
N LYS A 135 -15.13 -5.80 -12.69
CA LYS A 135 -13.79 -6.12 -13.20
C LYS A 135 -12.80 -5.00 -12.92
N HIS A 136 -13.28 -3.77 -12.72
CA HIS A 136 -12.46 -2.57 -12.50
C HIS A 136 -12.36 -2.14 -11.04
N ARG A 137 -12.87 -2.92 -10.08
CA ARG A 137 -12.79 -2.53 -8.66
C ARG A 137 -11.36 -2.30 -8.15
N TRP A 138 -10.35 -2.86 -8.85
CA TRP A 138 -8.92 -2.65 -8.56
C TRP A 138 -8.44 -1.21 -8.78
N VAL A 139 -9.17 -0.41 -9.57
CA VAL A 139 -8.80 0.99 -9.87
C VAL A 139 -8.78 1.83 -8.60
N ARG A 140 -9.72 1.61 -7.67
CA ARG A 140 -9.70 2.24 -6.34
C ARG A 140 -8.43 1.88 -5.56
N ASP A 141 -8.01 0.61 -5.62
CA ASP A 141 -6.80 0.15 -4.93
C ASP A 141 -5.54 0.77 -5.56
N LEU A 142 -5.52 0.96 -6.90
CA LEU A 142 -4.43 1.68 -7.56
C LEU A 142 -4.33 3.13 -7.06
N ALA A 143 -5.45 3.86 -7.00
CA ALA A 143 -5.45 5.22 -6.48
C ALA A 143 -4.96 5.29 -5.02
N ALA A 144 -5.45 4.38 -4.18
CA ALA A 144 -5.08 4.29 -2.77
C ALA A 144 -3.57 3.99 -2.60
N GLU A 145 -3.02 3.03 -3.33
CA GLU A 145 -1.59 2.68 -3.28
C GLU A 145 -0.70 3.81 -3.80
N VAL A 146 -1.12 4.52 -4.86
CA VAL A 146 -0.40 5.69 -5.38
C VAL A 146 -0.35 6.79 -4.32
N LEU A 147 -1.48 7.18 -3.75
CA LEU A 147 -1.54 8.23 -2.72
C LEU A 147 -0.72 7.84 -1.49
N HIS A 148 -0.92 6.64 -0.96
CA HIS A 148 -0.16 6.13 0.18
C HIS A 148 1.35 6.05 -0.10
N GLY A 149 1.74 5.59 -1.28
CA GLY A 149 3.15 5.53 -1.66
C GLY A 149 3.83 6.90 -1.76
N LEU A 150 3.10 7.92 -2.22
CA LEU A 150 3.59 9.31 -2.29
C LEU A 150 3.83 9.90 -0.91
N ASP A 151 2.81 9.84 -0.05
CA ASP A 151 2.79 10.44 1.29
C ASP A 151 2.06 9.54 2.29
N PRO A 152 2.75 8.54 2.87
CA PRO A 152 2.14 7.55 3.77
C PRO A 152 1.72 8.16 5.13
N GLU A 153 2.33 9.29 5.52
CA GLU A 153 1.95 10.05 6.72
C GLU A 153 0.61 10.76 6.52
N ARG A 154 0.34 11.25 5.31
CA ARG A 154 -0.95 11.85 4.96
C ARG A 154 -2.00 10.80 4.62
N TYR A 155 -1.69 9.84 3.76
CA TYR A 155 -2.65 8.87 3.26
C TYR A 155 -2.40 7.49 3.87
N PRO A 156 -3.30 6.97 4.72
CA PRO A 156 -3.21 5.58 5.17
C PRO A 156 -3.34 4.64 3.98
N LEU A 157 -2.93 3.38 4.12
CA LEU A 157 -3.19 2.38 3.09
C LEU A 157 -4.72 2.11 3.06
N MET A 158 -5.36 2.51 1.96
CA MET A 158 -6.84 2.46 1.81
C MET A 158 -7.30 1.37 0.85
N CYS A 159 -6.49 0.31 0.70
CA CYS A 159 -6.82 -0.81 -0.16
C CYS A 159 -8.04 -1.57 0.36
N ARG A 160 -8.85 -2.13 -0.55
CA ARG A 160 -10.07 -2.87 -0.19
C ARG A 160 -9.84 -4.14 0.64
N TRP A 161 -8.61 -4.68 0.64
CA TRP A 161 -8.28 -5.79 1.53
C TRP A 161 -8.13 -5.34 3.00
N ILE A 162 -7.99 -4.02 3.26
CA ILE A 162 -8.06 -3.43 4.61
C ILE A 162 -9.51 -3.21 5.00
N TRP A 163 -10.30 -2.59 4.13
CA TRP A 163 -11.75 -2.50 4.32
C TRP A 163 -12.49 -2.33 3.00
N ASP A 164 -13.50 -3.17 2.78
CA ASP A 164 -14.41 -3.12 1.65
C ASP A 164 -15.83 -3.21 2.18
N ARG A 165 -16.51 -2.06 2.32
CA ARG A 165 -17.88 -2.00 2.84
C ARG A 165 -18.84 -2.81 1.97
N GLN A 166 -18.66 -2.74 0.65
CA GLN A 166 -19.54 -3.45 -0.29
C GLN A 166 -19.42 -4.97 -0.17
N ALA A 167 -18.20 -5.48 0.01
CA ALA A 167 -17.98 -6.91 0.23
C ALA A 167 -18.13 -7.33 1.70
N ASN A 168 -18.23 -6.36 2.61
CA ASN A 168 -18.20 -6.55 4.06
C ASN A 168 -17.02 -7.45 4.46
N SER A 169 -15.82 -7.11 4.00
CA SER A 169 -14.61 -7.91 4.17
C SER A 169 -13.37 -7.03 4.30
N GLY A 170 -12.31 -7.58 4.89
CA GLY A 170 -11.02 -6.92 5.04
C GLY A 170 -10.54 -6.94 6.48
N VAL A 171 -9.35 -6.39 6.72
CA VAL A 171 -8.75 -6.25 8.05
C VAL A 171 -9.76 -5.83 9.11
N ILE A 172 -10.52 -4.74 8.91
CA ILE A 172 -11.47 -4.23 9.93
C ILE A 172 -12.42 -5.32 10.43
N ARG A 173 -12.94 -6.17 9.53
CA ARG A 173 -13.82 -7.29 9.91
C ARG A 173 -13.09 -8.34 10.73
N GLU A 174 -11.87 -8.69 10.32
CA GLU A 174 -11.08 -9.75 10.98
C GLU A 174 -10.62 -9.37 12.39
N ILE A 175 -10.51 -8.06 12.69
CA ILE A 175 -10.18 -7.56 14.02
C ILE A 175 -11.38 -6.94 14.74
N TRP A 176 -12.60 -7.18 14.29
CA TRP A 176 -13.79 -6.65 14.96
C TRP A 176 -14.06 -7.39 16.28
N PHE A 177 -14.41 -6.65 17.33
CA PHE A 177 -14.80 -7.21 18.63
C PHE A 177 -16.29 -7.52 18.66
N ASP A 178 -16.66 -8.73 18.24
CA ASP A 178 -18.00 -9.28 18.42
C ASP A 178 -17.97 -10.81 18.41
N GLU A 179 -18.84 -11.46 19.18
CA GLU A 179 -18.95 -12.93 19.24
C GLU A 179 -19.71 -13.51 18.03
N ASP A 180 -20.52 -12.70 17.34
CA ASP A 180 -21.36 -13.08 16.20
C ASP A 180 -20.93 -12.40 14.89
N ILE A 181 -19.64 -12.07 14.78
CA ILE A 181 -19.06 -11.36 13.62
C ILE A 181 -19.42 -12.00 12.27
N ASP A 182 -19.49 -13.34 12.22
CA ASP A 182 -19.78 -14.11 11.02
C ASP A 182 -21.20 -13.85 10.46
N ASN A 183 -22.16 -13.49 11.31
CA ASN A 183 -23.55 -13.26 10.93
C ASN A 183 -23.92 -11.77 10.80
N MET A 184 -22.96 -10.86 10.96
CA MET A 184 -23.20 -9.42 10.86
C MET A 184 -22.60 -8.75 9.62
N THR A 185 -23.25 -7.66 9.21
CA THR A 185 -22.72 -6.67 8.27
C THR A 185 -22.35 -5.42 9.05
N LEU A 186 -21.08 -5.01 8.96
CA LEU A 186 -20.61 -3.80 9.65
C LEU A 186 -21.07 -2.58 8.85
N ASP A 187 -21.83 -1.69 9.49
CA ASP A 187 -22.23 -0.41 8.87
C ASP A 187 -21.16 0.67 9.10
N ILE A 188 -19.97 0.41 8.56
CA ILE A 188 -18.80 1.30 8.65
C ILE A 188 -18.50 1.82 7.25
N PRO A 189 -18.42 3.15 7.03
CA PRO A 189 -17.97 3.70 5.76
C PRO A 189 -16.60 3.15 5.34
N ASP A 190 -16.30 3.15 4.04
CA ASP A 190 -14.99 2.79 3.48
C ASP A 190 -14.28 4.00 2.87
N GLY A 191 -14.51 5.17 3.47
CA GLY A 191 -13.88 6.45 3.11
C GLY A 191 -12.66 6.80 3.96
N TYR A 192 -11.96 7.85 3.57
CA TYR A 192 -10.69 8.32 4.14
C TYR A 192 -10.68 8.41 5.68
N ASP A 193 -11.73 8.99 6.27
CA ASP A 193 -11.83 9.14 7.73
C ASP A 193 -11.83 7.80 8.48
N THR A 194 -12.39 6.73 7.88
CA THR A 194 -12.37 5.40 8.48
C THR A 194 -10.96 4.85 8.57
N PHE A 195 -10.18 5.03 7.50
CA PHE A 195 -8.78 4.58 7.49
C PHE A 195 -7.89 5.44 8.38
N LEU A 196 -8.21 6.73 8.56
CA LEU A 196 -7.52 7.57 9.55
C LEU A 196 -7.78 7.09 10.97
N VAL A 197 -9.03 6.80 11.33
CA VAL A 197 -9.38 6.26 12.66
C VAL A 197 -8.70 4.90 12.86
N LEU A 198 -8.78 4.00 11.88
CA LEU A 198 -8.10 2.71 11.94
C LEU A 198 -6.60 2.88 12.19
N ARG A 199 -5.93 3.75 11.42
CA ARG A 199 -4.50 4.03 11.60
C ARG A 199 -4.21 4.58 12.99
N GLN A 200 -5.04 5.49 13.49
CA GLN A 200 -4.87 6.07 14.83
C GLN A 200 -4.97 5.01 15.93
N GLU A 201 -6.02 4.18 15.91
CA GLU A 201 -6.22 3.12 16.90
C GLU A 201 -5.10 2.06 16.85
N LEU A 202 -4.69 1.65 15.64
CA LEU A 202 -3.58 0.71 15.47
C LEU A 202 -2.23 1.31 15.89
N SER A 203 -2.02 2.61 15.64
CA SER A 203 -0.81 3.32 16.10
C SER A 203 -0.75 3.41 17.62
N GLN A 204 -1.89 3.63 18.28
CA GLN A 204 -1.98 3.59 19.74
C GLN A 204 -1.68 2.19 20.27
N PHE A 205 -2.32 1.15 19.69
CA PHE A 205 -2.04 -0.24 20.04
C PHE A 205 -0.55 -0.58 19.89
N LEU A 206 0.08 -0.19 18.78
CA LEU A 206 1.51 -0.43 18.53
C LEU A 206 2.41 0.29 19.55
N SER A 207 2.07 1.54 19.90
CA SER A 207 2.78 2.32 20.91
C SER A 207 2.69 1.68 22.30
N ASP A 208 1.51 1.20 22.68
CA ASP A 208 1.28 0.49 23.94
C ASP A 208 2.05 -0.85 24.01
N ASN A 209 2.42 -1.40 22.84
CA ASN A 209 3.22 -2.61 22.69
C ASN A 209 4.70 -2.32 22.33
N GLY A 210 5.16 -1.08 22.51
CA GLY A 210 6.59 -0.73 22.46
C GLY A 210 7.14 -0.30 21.10
N VAL A 211 6.28 -0.07 20.10
CA VAL A 211 6.69 0.43 18.77
C VAL A 211 6.54 1.95 18.73
N PHE A 212 7.66 2.67 18.62
CA PHE A 212 7.69 4.15 18.64
C PHE A 212 8.32 4.78 17.40
N ARG A 213 8.86 3.96 16.50
CA ARG A 213 9.47 4.41 15.24
C ARG A 213 8.77 3.73 14.09
N ASP A 214 8.67 4.44 12.96
CA ASP A 214 8.12 3.91 11.73
C ASP A 214 6.70 3.36 11.88
N VAL A 215 5.93 3.95 12.80
CA VAL A 215 4.61 3.44 13.23
C VAL A 215 3.66 3.27 12.05
N VAL A 216 3.68 4.21 11.09
CA VAL A 216 2.88 4.12 9.85
C VAL A 216 3.14 2.80 9.11
N TRP A 217 4.40 2.41 8.94
CA TRP A 217 4.78 1.16 8.26
C TRP A 217 4.43 -0.09 9.07
N TYR A 218 4.53 0.01 10.40
CA TYR A 218 4.09 -1.07 11.29
C TYR A 218 2.57 -1.27 11.24
N VAL A 219 1.77 -0.20 11.08
CA VAL A 219 0.32 -0.29 10.86
C VAL A 219 0.04 -1.08 9.59
N ASP A 220 0.68 -0.74 8.47
CA ASP A 220 0.47 -1.43 7.19
C ASP A 220 0.84 -2.92 7.29
N LEU A 221 1.95 -3.21 7.96
CA LEU A 221 2.43 -4.57 8.16
C LEU A 221 1.52 -5.40 9.08
N LEU A 222 1.01 -4.79 10.16
CA LEU A 222 0.04 -5.44 11.05
C LEU A 222 -1.27 -5.73 10.32
N CYS A 223 -1.80 -4.76 9.56
CA CYS A 223 -2.96 -4.96 8.69
C CYS A 223 -2.74 -6.12 7.72
N ALA A 224 -1.59 -6.14 7.02
CA ALA A 224 -1.27 -7.21 6.08
C ALA A 224 -1.14 -8.57 6.78
N LYS A 225 -0.63 -8.61 8.02
CA LYS A 225 -0.55 -9.85 8.80
C LYS A 225 -1.94 -10.38 9.15
N VAL A 226 -2.82 -9.52 9.68
CA VAL A 226 -4.20 -9.88 10.02
C VAL A 226 -4.89 -10.51 8.82
N TYR A 227 -4.87 -9.83 7.68
CA TYR A 227 -5.58 -10.31 6.51
C TYR A 227 -4.86 -11.49 5.83
N GLY A 228 -3.54 -11.54 5.91
CA GLY A 228 -2.75 -12.68 5.46
C GLY A 228 -3.09 -13.97 6.22
N ASP A 229 -3.29 -13.88 7.53
CA ASP A 229 -3.71 -15.01 8.38
C ASP A 229 -5.12 -15.48 8.05
N TYR A 230 -6.05 -14.54 7.80
CA TYR A 230 -7.38 -14.87 7.29
C TYR A 230 -7.31 -15.65 5.97
N ILE A 231 -6.51 -15.19 4.99
CA ILE A 231 -6.34 -15.88 3.71
C ILE A 231 -5.75 -17.28 3.92
N ALA A 232 -4.74 -17.42 4.78
CA ALA A 232 -4.11 -18.70 5.09
C ALA A 232 -5.11 -19.68 5.72
N ALA A 233 -5.94 -19.21 6.66
CA ALA A 233 -6.97 -20.00 7.33
C ALA A 233 -8.07 -20.45 6.36
N GLN A 234 -8.54 -19.57 5.48
CA GLN A 234 -9.52 -19.92 4.44
C GLN A 234 -8.94 -20.90 3.40
N GLY A 235 -7.68 -20.74 3.00
CA GLY A 235 -7.00 -21.66 2.09
C GLY A 235 -6.82 -23.07 2.66
N GLY A 236 -6.56 -23.18 3.96
CA GLY A 236 -6.44 -24.47 4.67
C GLY A 236 -7.74 -25.28 4.75
N LEU A 237 -8.91 -24.62 4.64
CA LEU A 237 -10.22 -25.30 4.59
C LEU A 237 -10.43 -26.04 3.26
N TYR A 238 -9.83 -25.58 2.16
CA TYR A 238 -9.95 -26.19 0.83
C TYR A 238 -8.83 -27.19 0.50
N LEU A 239 -7.69 -27.11 1.18
CA LEU A 239 -6.49 -27.92 0.90
C LEU A 239 -6.20 -28.92 2.04
N ARG A 240 -7.09 -29.91 2.22
CA ARG A 240 -6.79 -31.10 3.05
C ARG A 240 -5.80 -32.08 2.40
N ALA A 241 -5.28 -31.80 1.21
CA ALA A 241 -4.68 -32.82 0.35
C ALA A 241 -3.13 -32.87 0.33
N ASP A 242 -2.38 -31.81 0.62
CA ASP A 242 -0.93 -31.81 0.38
C ASP A 242 -0.12 -31.48 1.64
N PHE A 243 0.10 -32.51 2.49
CA PHE A 243 1.02 -32.46 3.61
C PHE A 243 2.47 -32.69 3.14
N SER A 244 3.14 -31.65 2.67
CA SER A 244 4.61 -31.63 2.72
C SER A 244 5.17 -30.20 2.71
N ALA A 245 5.99 -29.94 3.74
CA ALA A 245 6.57 -28.66 4.20
C ALA A 245 5.60 -27.68 4.88
N PRO A 246 5.96 -27.13 6.08
CA PRO A 246 5.26 -25.97 6.61
C PRO A 246 5.42 -24.81 5.62
N GLY A 247 4.29 -24.28 5.14
CA GLY A 247 4.28 -23.07 4.31
C GLY A 247 4.90 -21.90 5.08
N ASP A 248 5.47 -20.94 4.34
CA ASP A 248 6.03 -19.72 4.93
C ASP A 248 4.90 -18.91 5.60
N PRO A 249 4.93 -18.72 6.93
CA PRO A 249 3.84 -18.07 7.68
C PRO A 249 3.65 -16.59 7.34
N MET A 250 4.60 -16.01 6.59
CA MET A 250 4.57 -14.63 6.13
C MET A 250 4.27 -14.51 4.64
N GLU A 251 4.02 -15.60 3.92
CA GLU A 251 3.82 -15.58 2.48
C GLU A 251 2.67 -14.68 2.05
N HIS A 252 1.50 -14.81 2.68
CA HIS A 252 0.34 -13.99 2.34
C HIS A 252 0.53 -12.52 2.72
N THR A 253 1.17 -12.26 3.87
CA THR A 253 1.57 -10.91 4.30
C THR A 253 2.49 -10.26 3.26
N ARG A 254 3.52 -10.98 2.79
CA ARG A 254 4.45 -10.52 1.75
C ARG A 254 3.72 -10.18 0.46
N ARG A 255 2.82 -11.07 0.04
CA ARG A 255 2.05 -10.94 -1.20
C ARG A 255 1.16 -9.72 -1.20
N LEU A 256 0.44 -9.48 -0.10
CA LEU A 256 -0.48 -8.35 0.06
C LEU A 256 0.25 -7.02 -0.07
N LEU A 257 1.40 -6.90 0.58
CA LEU A 257 2.25 -5.70 0.52
C LEU A 257 3.02 -5.58 -0.81
N GLY A 258 2.99 -6.62 -1.64
CA GLY A 258 3.69 -6.69 -2.92
C GLY A 258 5.21 -6.86 -2.80
N LEU A 259 5.68 -7.43 -1.69
CA LEU A 259 7.10 -7.59 -1.40
C LEU A 259 7.69 -8.91 -1.94
N ASP A 260 6.91 -9.68 -2.71
CA ASP A 260 7.32 -10.99 -3.26
C ASP A 260 8.54 -10.92 -4.18
N GLY A 261 8.75 -9.76 -4.81
CA GLY A 261 9.91 -9.49 -5.67
C GLY A 261 11.15 -9.03 -4.91
N VAL A 262 11.06 -8.71 -3.62
CA VAL A 262 12.19 -8.20 -2.84
C VAL A 262 12.99 -9.38 -2.28
N SER A 263 14.23 -9.56 -2.76
CA SER A 263 15.14 -10.57 -2.20
C SER A 263 15.69 -10.10 -0.85
N PRO A 264 15.47 -10.83 0.27
CA PRO A 264 15.91 -10.41 1.62
C PRO A 264 17.43 -10.26 1.78
N ARG A 265 18.22 -10.80 0.85
CA ARG A 265 19.70 -10.87 0.96
C ARG A 265 20.46 -9.92 0.05
N SER A 266 19.83 -9.26 -0.91
CA SER A 266 20.57 -8.55 -1.96
C SER A 266 20.12 -7.13 -2.25
N GLY A 267 19.13 -6.57 -1.54
CA GLY A 267 18.57 -5.24 -1.84
C GLY A 267 17.93 -5.09 -3.23
N ARG A 268 18.04 -6.12 -4.07
CA ARG A 268 17.55 -6.16 -5.44
C ARG A 268 16.11 -6.64 -5.46
N THR A 269 15.26 -5.83 -6.06
CA THR A 269 13.92 -6.27 -6.47
C THR A 269 14.05 -7.07 -7.76
N ARG A 270 13.61 -8.33 -7.74
CA ARG A 270 13.32 -9.15 -8.93
C ARG A 270 11.82 -9.13 -9.17
N LEU A 271 11.36 -8.25 -10.06
CA LEU A 271 9.98 -8.31 -10.52
C LEU A 271 9.90 -9.32 -11.67
N LYS A 272 9.18 -10.42 -11.50
CA LYS A 272 8.78 -11.25 -12.65
C LYS A 272 7.62 -10.54 -13.35
N ALA A 273 7.86 -10.09 -14.58
CA ALA A 273 6.79 -9.69 -15.47
C ALA A 273 5.94 -10.91 -15.87
N ILE A 274 4.73 -10.63 -16.39
CA ILE A 274 3.75 -11.66 -16.78
C ILE A 274 4.30 -12.57 -17.90
N ASP A 275 5.29 -12.10 -18.65
CA ASP A 275 6.06 -12.84 -19.66
C ASP A 275 7.21 -13.69 -19.08
N GLY A 276 7.47 -13.62 -17.78
CA GLY A 276 8.54 -14.36 -17.11
C GLY A 276 9.90 -13.65 -17.09
N GLU A 277 10.04 -12.46 -17.68
CA GLU A 277 11.27 -11.67 -17.56
C GLU A 277 11.41 -11.07 -16.16
N ALA A 278 12.61 -11.17 -15.58
CA ALA A 278 12.92 -10.62 -14.27
C ALA A 278 13.54 -9.23 -14.43
N PHE A 279 12.82 -8.18 -14.06
CA PHE A 279 13.38 -6.85 -13.93
C PHE A 279 14.19 -6.79 -12.65
N VAL A 280 15.49 -6.48 -12.78
CA VAL A 280 16.37 -6.17 -11.67
C VAL A 280 16.48 -4.66 -11.62
N ILE A 281 15.91 -4.05 -10.58
CA ILE A 281 16.15 -2.63 -10.30
C ILE A 281 17.41 -2.57 -9.43
N GLU A 282 18.48 -2.04 -10.01
CA GLU A 282 19.74 -1.76 -9.30
C GLU A 282 19.67 -0.36 -8.70
N ASP A 283 20.12 -0.20 -7.45
CA ASP A 283 20.14 1.09 -6.74
C ASP A 283 20.90 2.19 -7.54
N ASP A 284 21.84 1.81 -8.40
CA ASP A 284 22.65 2.75 -9.19
C ASP A 284 21.84 3.52 -10.25
N ASN A 285 20.74 2.95 -10.77
CA ASN A 285 19.86 3.65 -11.70
C ASN A 285 18.99 4.73 -11.04
N LEU A 286 18.95 4.78 -9.70
CA LEU A 286 18.23 5.81 -8.94
C LEU A 286 19.06 7.09 -8.79
N LEU A 287 20.38 7.03 -9.03
CA LEU A 287 21.31 8.15 -8.82
C LEU A 287 21.71 8.90 -10.11
N GLU A 288 21.54 8.30 -11.30
CA GLU A 288 21.98 8.93 -12.56
C GLU A 288 20.93 9.87 -13.19
N GLY A 289 19.65 9.74 -12.85
CA GLY A 289 18.57 10.60 -13.37
C GLY A 289 18.62 12.06 -12.88
N GLY A 290 19.42 12.37 -11.85
CA GLY A 290 19.50 13.70 -11.23
C GLY A 290 20.69 14.56 -11.69
N ARG A 291 21.52 14.11 -12.65
CA ARG A 291 22.81 14.77 -12.95
C ARG A 291 23.01 15.27 -14.37
N ALA A 292 21.95 15.35 -15.17
CA ALA A 292 21.99 15.91 -16.53
C ALA A 292 21.46 17.35 -16.63
N MET A 293 21.85 18.25 -15.72
CA MET A 293 21.79 19.70 -15.95
C MET A 293 22.85 20.42 -15.12
N HIS A 294 24.09 20.45 -15.60
CA HIS A 294 25.06 21.54 -15.39
C HIS A 294 26.34 21.23 -16.19
N ASN A 295 26.35 21.62 -17.46
CA ASN A 295 27.53 22.20 -18.13
C ASN A 295 27.19 22.50 -19.58
N ASN A 296 26.89 23.75 -19.87
CA ASN A 296 27.43 24.43 -21.04
C ASN A 296 27.20 25.93 -20.94
N GLY A 297 28.29 26.68 -21.07
CA GLY A 297 28.28 28.11 -21.30
C GLY A 297 28.96 28.92 -20.21
N ASN A 298 30.27 29.08 -20.32
CA ASN A 298 30.77 30.42 -20.56
C ASN A 298 32.18 30.37 -21.17
N ASP A 299 32.29 31.00 -22.34
CA ASP A 299 33.47 31.79 -22.70
C ASP A 299 33.79 32.85 -21.62
#